data_AF-A0A179SAM8-F1
#
_entry.id   AF-A0A179SAM8-F1
#
_cell.length_a   1.000
_cell.length_b   1.000
_cell.length_c   1.000
_cell.angle_alpha   90.00
_cell.angle_beta   90.00
_cell.angle_gamma   90.00
#
_symmetry.space_group_name_H-M   'P 1'
#
loop_
_entity.id
_entity.type
_entity.pdbx_description
1 polymer ?
#
loop_
_entity_poly.entity_id
_entity_poly.type
_entity_poly.pdbx_seq_one_letter_code
_entity_poly.pdbx_strand_id
1 'polypeptide(L)'
;MSHVTATSPRARVTDHAVRRYCERYLGAVLDETVDDQRAMPVLRKAGHDLAQVRARLADVGGVLMAAGHHTGNVVAFPEAMKVRVADGVVVTVLARVSKPPAGPASQVPARPRTVLELGVTP
;
A
#
# COMPACT_ATOMS: atom_id res chain seq x y z
N MET A 1 -19.20 2.59 -9.60
CA MET A 1 -18.79 3.17 -10.90
C MET A 1 -17.72 4.21 -10.62
N SER A 2 -16.45 3.91 -10.92
CA SER A 2 -15.35 4.85 -10.68
C SER A 2 -15.20 5.76 -11.90
N HIS A 3 -15.51 7.04 -11.74
CA HIS A 3 -15.29 8.07 -12.75
C HIS A 3 -13.80 8.34 -12.90
N VAL A 4 -13.08 7.45 -13.60
CA VAL A 4 -11.74 7.75 -14.10
C VAL A 4 -11.90 8.35 -15.48
N THR A 5 -12.10 9.67 -15.54
CA THR A 5 -12.07 10.41 -16.79
C THR A 5 -10.64 10.42 -17.33
N ALA A 6 -10.47 10.34 -18.65
CA ALA A 6 -9.16 10.35 -19.32
C ALA A 6 -8.30 11.60 -19.01
N THR A 7 -8.90 12.63 -18.42
CA THR A 7 -8.32 13.91 -18.00
C THR A 7 -7.97 13.99 -16.51
N SER A 8 -8.19 12.93 -15.73
CA SER A 8 -7.80 12.91 -14.32
C SER A 8 -6.27 13.04 -14.18
N PRO A 9 -5.75 13.77 -13.16
CA PRO A 9 -4.32 13.87 -12.93
C PRO A 9 -3.74 12.47 -12.80
N ARG A 10 -2.74 12.10 -13.60
CA ARG A 10 -2.03 10.82 -13.46
C ARG A 10 -0.70 11.06 -12.77
N ALA A 11 -0.43 10.30 -11.73
CA ALA A 11 0.87 10.34 -11.08
C ALA A 11 1.94 9.69 -11.97
N ARG A 12 3.18 10.18 -11.86
CA ARG A 12 4.32 9.44 -12.42
C ARG A 12 4.59 8.21 -11.56
N VAL A 13 5.08 7.14 -12.17
CA VAL A 13 5.32 5.86 -11.49
C VAL A 13 6.75 5.40 -11.77
N THR A 14 7.50 5.07 -10.73
CA THR A 14 8.86 4.55 -10.85
C THR A 14 8.88 3.04 -11.14
N ASP A 15 9.98 2.57 -11.72
CA ASP A 15 10.22 1.13 -11.95
C ASP A 15 10.28 0.36 -10.62
N HIS A 16 10.81 1.01 -9.58
CA HIS A 16 10.79 0.49 -8.22
C HIS A 16 9.37 0.22 -7.71
N ALA A 17 8.43 1.15 -7.93
CA ALA A 17 7.04 0.97 -7.53
C ALA A 17 6.37 -0.19 -8.29
N VAL A 18 6.65 -0.32 -9.58
CA VAL A 18 6.16 -1.42 -10.43
C VAL A 18 6.67 -2.76 -9.91
N ARG A 19 7.98 -2.87 -9.66
CA ARG A 19 8.58 -4.08 -9.09
C ARG A 19 7.92 -4.47 -7.78
N ARG A 20 7.83 -3.52 -6.83
CA ARG A 20 7.23 -3.79 -5.51
C ARG A 20 5.76 -4.16 -5.60
N TYR A 21 5.02 -3.61 -6.57
CA TYR A 21 3.65 -4.02 -6.82
C TYR A 21 3.57 -5.48 -7.30
N CYS A 22 4.42 -5.87 -8.26
CA CYS A 22 4.48 -7.25 -8.73
C CYS A 22 4.84 -8.22 -7.59
N GLU A 23 5.87 -7.92 -6.79
CA GLU A 23 6.30 -8.77 -5.67
C GLU A 23 5.21 -8.89 -4.58
N ARG A 24 4.68 -7.76 -4.12
CA ARG A 24 3.82 -7.72 -2.92
C ARG A 24 2.35 -7.95 -3.19
N TYR A 25 1.88 -7.63 -4.40
CA TYR A 25 0.46 -7.66 -4.73
C TYR A 25 0.11 -8.75 -5.73
N LEU A 26 1.02 -9.05 -6.67
CA LEU A 26 0.84 -10.13 -7.65
C LEU A 26 1.60 -11.42 -7.27
N GLY A 27 2.42 -11.39 -6.22
CA GLY A 27 3.16 -12.56 -5.73
C GLY A 27 4.35 -12.95 -6.61
N ALA A 28 4.91 -12.02 -7.39
CA ALA A 28 6.09 -12.28 -8.18
C ALA A 28 7.30 -12.57 -7.28
N VAL A 29 8.09 -13.58 -7.64
CA VAL A 29 9.34 -13.91 -6.95
C VAL A 29 10.50 -13.47 -7.83
N LEU A 30 11.25 -12.49 -7.34
CA LEU A 30 12.48 -12.01 -7.98
C LEU A 30 13.64 -12.28 -7.02
N ASP A 31 14.81 -12.54 -7.60
CA ASP A 31 16.05 -12.60 -6.84
C ASP A 31 16.36 -11.21 -6.24
N GLU A 32 16.76 -11.16 -4.97
CA GLU A 32 17.03 -9.92 -4.25
C GLU A 32 18.19 -9.12 -4.85
N THR A 33 19.12 -9.79 -5.55
CA THR A 33 20.28 -9.19 -6.22
C THR A 33 19.93 -8.48 -7.53
N VAL A 34 18.74 -8.70 -8.06
CA VAL A 34 18.26 -8.05 -9.29
C VAL A 34 17.86 -6.61 -8.94
N ASP A 35 18.44 -5.63 -9.64
CA ASP A 35 18.05 -4.23 -9.54
C ASP A 35 16.72 -3.95 -10.26
N ASP A 36 16.13 -2.76 -10.06
CA ASP A 36 14.82 -2.43 -10.60
C ASP A 36 14.79 -2.40 -12.14
N GLN A 37 15.89 -1.99 -12.78
CA GLN A 37 15.98 -1.93 -14.23
C GLN A 37 16.02 -3.33 -14.85
N ARG A 38 16.75 -4.26 -14.22
CA ARG A 38 16.84 -5.67 -14.60
C ARG A 38 15.59 -6.46 -14.20
N ALA A 39 14.85 -6.03 -13.19
CA ALA A 39 13.60 -6.67 -12.79
C ALA A 39 12.51 -6.56 -13.86
N MET A 40 12.43 -5.42 -14.58
CA MET A 40 11.40 -5.20 -15.60
C MET A 40 11.38 -6.28 -16.71
N PRO A 41 12.50 -6.61 -17.40
CA PRO A 41 12.48 -7.67 -18.40
C PRO A 41 12.18 -9.06 -17.80
N VAL A 42 12.64 -9.34 -16.57
CA VAL A 42 12.35 -10.62 -15.88
C VAL A 42 10.85 -10.76 -15.62
N LEU A 43 10.21 -9.74 -15.07
CA LEU A 43 8.78 -9.73 -14.80
C LEU A 43 7.95 -9.84 -16.08
N ARG A 44 8.37 -9.16 -17.15
CA ARG A 44 7.71 -9.28 -18.47
C ARG A 44 7.81 -10.70 -19.01
N LYS A 45 8.99 -11.33 -18.92
CA LYS A 45 9.21 -12.72 -19.34
C LYS A 45 8.39 -13.71 -18.50
N ALA A 46 8.16 -13.40 -17.23
CA ALA A 46 7.27 -14.16 -16.35
C ALA A 46 5.77 -13.95 -16.63
N GLY A 47 5.41 -13.12 -17.62
CA GLY A 47 4.02 -12.91 -18.04
C GLY A 47 3.28 -11.78 -17.33
N HIS A 48 3.97 -10.94 -16.55
CA HIS A 48 3.34 -9.77 -15.93
C HIS A 48 3.18 -8.64 -16.95
N ASP A 49 1.95 -8.12 -17.07
CA ASP A 49 1.67 -6.93 -17.87
C ASP A 49 2.10 -5.66 -17.12
N LEU A 50 3.34 -5.24 -17.37
CA LEU A 50 3.92 -4.05 -16.74
C LEU A 50 3.24 -2.75 -17.18
N ALA A 51 2.62 -2.70 -18.37
CA ALA A 51 1.92 -1.52 -18.83
C ALA A 51 0.62 -1.35 -18.04
N GLN A 52 -0.11 -2.44 -17.83
CA GLN A 52 -1.30 -2.45 -16.98
C GLN A 52 -0.97 -2.11 -15.53
N VAL A 53 0.11 -2.65 -14.96
CA VAL A 53 0.56 -2.32 -13.60
C VAL A 53 0.89 -0.83 -13.47
N ARG A 54 1.64 -0.27 -14.43
CA ARG A 54 1.95 1.18 -14.43
C ARG A 54 0.70 2.03 -14.52
N ALA A 55 -0.22 1.71 -15.43
CA ALA A 55 -1.47 2.43 -15.58
C ALA A 55 -2.26 2.42 -14.26
N ARG A 56 -2.36 1.25 -13.62
CA ARG A 56 -3.05 1.12 -12.33
C ARG A 56 -2.41 1.97 -11.24
N LEU A 57 -1.09 1.93 -11.10
CA LEU A 57 -0.37 2.75 -10.11
C LEU A 57 -0.49 4.25 -10.40
N ALA A 58 -0.51 4.64 -11.68
CA ALA A 58 -0.67 6.03 -12.10
C ALA A 58 -2.08 6.55 -11.78
N ASP A 59 -3.11 5.73 -11.99
CA ASP A 59 -4.49 6.06 -11.65
C ASP A 59 -4.66 6.16 -10.12
N VAL A 60 -4.10 5.22 -9.36
CA VAL A 60 -4.09 5.27 -7.88
C VAL A 60 -3.39 6.54 -7.38
N GLY A 61 -2.17 6.81 -7.85
CA GLY A 61 -1.46 8.03 -7.48
C GLY A 61 -2.20 9.29 -7.92
N GLY A 62 -2.90 9.24 -9.05
CA GLY A 62 -3.77 10.30 -9.53
C GLY A 62 -4.90 10.66 -8.56
N VAL A 63 -5.60 9.64 -8.06
CA VAL A 63 -6.63 9.80 -7.02
C VAL A 63 -6.03 10.36 -5.73
N LEU A 64 -4.84 9.90 -5.33
CA LEU A 64 -4.15 10.41 -4.14
C LEU A 64 -3.81 11.90 -4.27
N MET A 65 -3.27 12.31 -5.42
CA MET A 65 -2.96 13.72 -5.68
C MET A 65 -4.24 14.58 -5.72
N ALA A 66 -5.32 14.08 -6.32
CA ALA A 66 -6.61 14.77 -6.32
C ALA A 66 -7.18 14.95 -4.91
N ALA A 67 -6.87 14.04 -3.99
CA ALA A 67 -7.19 14.14 -2.56
C ALA A 67 -6.19 15.03 -1.76
N GLY A 68 -5.22 15.67 -2.42
CA GLY A 68 -4.23 16.54 -1.79
C GLY A 68 -3.02 15.80 -1.18
N HIS A 69 -2.90 14.49 -1.39
CA HIS A 69 -1.76 13.70 -0.90
C HIS A 69 -0.61 13.70 -1.90
N HIS A 70 0.22 14.74 -1.85
CA HIS A 70 1.37 14.90 -2.76
C HIS A 70 2.68 14.29 -2.22
N THR A 71 2.80 14.06 -0.91
CA THR A 71 3.99 13.48 -0.28
C THR A 71 3.64 12.62 0.94
N GLY A 72 4.43 11.58 1.20
CA GLY A 72 4.32 10.73 2.39
C GLY A 72 3.80 9.31 2.11
N ASN A 73 3.50 8.59 3.20
CA ASN A 73 2.96 7.23 3.13
C ASN A 73 1.43 7.30 3.18
N VAL A 74 0.78 6.77 2.15
CA VAL A 74 -0.68 6.84 1.99
C VAL A 74 -1.25 5.46 1.79
N VAL A 75 -2.43 5.20 2.35
CA VAL A 75 -3.19 3.98 2.07
C VAL A 75 -4.17 4.28 0.95
N ALA A 76 -3.94 3.68 -0.21
CA ALA A 76 -4.81 3.76 -1.37
C ALA A 76 -5.93 2.73 -1.25
N PHE A 77 -7.17 3.21 -1.25
CA PHE A 77 -8.38 2.39 -1.39
C PHE A 77 -8.81 2.36 -2.87
N PRO A 78 -9.43 1.27 -3.35
CA PRO A 78 -10.02 0.15 -2.60
C PRO A 78 -9.05 -1.02 -2.31
N GLU A 79 -7.85 -1.02 -2.86
CA GLU A 79 -6.91 -2.15 -2.78
C GLU A 79 -6.28 -2.35 -1.40
N ALA A 80 -6.59 -1.45 -0.46
CA ALA A 80 -5.93 -1.36 0.84
C ALA A 80 -4.40 -1.41 0.65
N MET A 81 -3.88 -0.67 -0.31
CA MET A 81 -2.47 -0.72 -0.67
C MET A 81 -1.75 0.45 -0.02
N LYS A 82 -0.70 0.19 0.77
CA LYS A 82 0.14 1.26 1.31
C LYS A 82 1.19 1.65 0.28
N VAL A 83 1.21 2.89 -0.16
CA VAL A 83 2.16 3.45 -1.13
C VAL A 83 2.92 4.62 -0.54
N ARG A 84 4.12 4.87 -1.04
CA ARG A 84 4.85 6.11 -0.78
C ARG A 84 4.79 7.01 -2.01
N VAL A 85 4.33 8.23 -1.80
CA VAL A 85 4.30 9.29 -2.81
C VAL A 85 5.37 10.32 -2.45
N ALA A 86 6.08 10.83 -3.45
CA ALA A 86 6.97 11.97 -3.32
C ALA A 86 6.73 12.90 -4.51
N ASP A 87 6.30 14.13 -4.25
CA ASP A 87 6.05 15.17 -5.25
C ASP A 87 5.15 14.70 -6.41
N GLY A 88 4.09 13.96 -6.09
CA GLY A 88 3.17 13.42 -7.10
C GLY A 88 3.71 12.23 -7.91
N VAL A 89 4.84 11.66 -7.48
CA VAL A 89 5.40 10.41 -8.01
C VAL A 89 5.12 9.27 -7.05
N VAL A 90 4.55 8.16 -7.53
CA VAL A 90 4.48 6.91 -6.77
C VAL A 90 5.85 6.25 -6.81
N VAL A 91 6.54 6.26 -5.67
CA VAL A 91 7.94 5.84 -5.57
C VAL A 91 8.06 4.38 -5.16
N THR A 92 7.19 3.89 -4.28
CA THR A 92 7.21 2.49 -3.84
C THR A 92 5.85 2.01 -3.34
N VAL A 93 5.63 0.70 -3.43
CA VAL A 93 4.50 0.00 -2.82
C VAL A 93 4.99 -0.66 -1.55
N LEU A 94 4.53 -0.21 -0.38
CA LEU A 94 5.03 -0.60 0.94
C LEU A 94 4.42 -1.91 1.45
N ALA A 95 3.15 -2.15 1.21
CA ALA A 95 2.48 -3.40 1.60
C ALA A 95 1.07 -3.46 1.01
N ARG A 96 0.52 -4.66 0.89
CA ARG A 96 -0.92 -4.85 1.00
C ARG A 96 -1.27 -4.69 2.48
N VAL A 97 -2.11 -3.73 2.81
CA VAL A 97 -2.75 -3.64 4.13
C VAL A 97 -3.71 -4.82 4.19
N SER A 98 -3.29 -5.92 4.82
CA SER A 98 -4.23 -6.93 5.24
C SER A 98 -5.18 -6.26 6.24
N LYS A 99 -6.49 -6.37 6.00
CA LYS A 99 -7.46 -6.21 7.09
C LYS A 99 -6.98 -7.17 8.19
N PRO A 100 -6.79 -6.73 9.45
CA PRO A 100 -6.48 -7.69 10.51
C PRO A 100 -7.54 -8.78 10.45
N PRO A 101 -7.17 -10.07 10.60
CA PRO A 101 -8.16 -11.13 10.58
C PRO A 101 -9.24 -10.77 11.59
N ALA A 102 -10.50 -10.83 11.17
CA ALA A 102 -11.63 -10.84 12.09
C ALA A 102 -11.63 -12.19 12.83
N GLY A 103 -10.55 -12.46 13.56
CA GLY A 103 -10.48 -13.43 14.62
C GLY A 103 -10.80 -12.73 15.95
N PRO A 104 -11.23 -13.46 16.98
CA PRO A 104 -11.63 -12.86 18.24
C PRO A 104 -10.47 -11.99 18.73
N ALA A 105 -10.81 -10.76 19.13
CA ALA A 105 -9.86 -9.80 19.68
C ALA A 105 -8.91 -10.54 20.62
N SER A 106 -7.61 -10.45 20.34
CA SER A 106 -6.58 -10.79 21.33
C SER A 106 -7.03 -10.13 22.63
N GLN A 107 -7.43 -10.94 23.62
CA GLN A 107 -7.83 -10.44 24.92
C GLN A 107 -6.61 -9.73 25.47
N VAL A 108 -6.59 -8.41 25.32
CA VAL A 108 -5.74 -7.54 26.11
C VAL A 108 -6.05 -7.94 27.55
N PRO A 109 -5.09 -8.51 28.32
CA PRO A 109 -5.35 -8.81 29.72
C PRO A 109 -5.77 -7.49 30.35
N ALA A 110 -6.99 -7.48 30.91
CA ALA A 110 -7.54 -6.32 31.56
C ALA A 110 -6.53 -5.89 32.63
N ARG A 111 -5.90 -4.74 32.40
CA ARG A 111 -5.05 -4.06 33.37
C ARG A 111 -5.91 -3.94 34.64
N PRO A 112 -5.50 -4.50 35.79
CA PRO A 112 -6.30 -4.37 36.99
C PRO A 112 -6.45 -2.87 37.29
N ARG A 113 -7.68 -2.38 37.23
CA ARG A 113 -8.02 -1.05 37.73
C ARG A 113 -7.79 -1.11 39.23
N THR A 114 -6.82 -0.33 39.72
CA THR A 114 -6.61 -0.11 41.14
C THR A 114 -7.93 0.35 41.76
N VAL A 115 -8.58 -0.51 42.54
CA VAL A 115 -9.71 -0.13 43.37
C VAL A 115 -9.11 0.59 44.57
N LEU A 116 -9.33 1.90 44.65
CA LEU A 116 -9.26 2.62 45.92
C LEU A 116 -10.47 2.13 46.74
N GLU A 117 -10.31 1.06 47.50
CA GLU A 117 -11.19 0.80 48.63
C GLU A 117 -10.76 1.76 49.75
N LEU A 118 -11.47 2.90 49.84
CA LEU A 118 -11.55 3.64 51.08
C LEU A 118 -12.28 2.72 52.08
N GLY A 119 -11.54 2.24 53.07
CA GLY A 119 -12.05 1.37 54.12
C GLY A 119 -13.25 1.99 54.83
N VAL A 120 -14.32 1.21 54.93
CA VAL A 120 -15.46 1.45 55.81
C VAL A 120 -15.43 0.39 56.90
N THR A 121 -14.90 0.82 58.06
CA THR A 121 -15.30 0.57 59.48
C THR A 121 -15.41 -0.89 60.00
N PRO A 122 -15.37 -1.12 61.33
CA PRO A 122 -16.22 -0.52 62.38
C PRO A 122 -15.63 0.70 63.10
#